data_AF-A0A969AU97-F1
#
_entry.id   AF-A0A969AU97-F1
#
_cell.length_a   1.000
_cell.length_b   1.000
_cell.length_c   1.000
_cell.angle_alpha   90.00
_cell.angle_beta   90.00
_cell.angle_gamma   90.00
#
_symmetry.space_group_name_H-M   'P 1'
#
loop_
_entity.id
_entity.type
_entity.pdbx_description
1 polymer ?
#
loop_
_entity_poly.entity_id
_entity_poly.type
_entity_poly.pdbx_seq_one_letter_code
_entity_poly.pdbx_strand_id
1 'polypeptide(L)'
;MTQEIITQNGNVAESLGDMGGRLKAIRLQQAIELEFIAKKTHIPLGHLKSIEKGDIEALPELVYVRGFIRRYAQALRQDQDSFDLSISHASDVLLPPKTKKRS
;
A
#
# COMPACT_ATOMS: atom_id res chain seq x y z
N MET A 1 -13.54 -32.74 -7.17
CA MET A 1 -13.48 -31.83 -6.01
C MET A 1 -12.89 -30.54 -6.52
N THR A 2 -13.76 -29.70 -7.06
CA THR A 2 -13.42 -28.45 -7.74
C THR A 2 -13.18 -27.36 -6.73
N GLN A 3 -12.07 -26.65 -6.84
CA GLN A 3 -12.07 -25.21 -6.61
C GLN A 3 -11.29 -24.58 -7.75
N GLU A 4 -12.06 -24.03 -8.69
CA GLU A 4 -11.60 -23.21 -9.79
C GLU A 4 -11.01 -21.91 -9.24
N ILE A 5 -9.77 -21.60 -9.63
CA ILE A 5 -9.15 -20.30 -9.36
C ILE A 5 -9.68 -19.35 -10.43
N ILE A 6 -10.84 -18.74 -10.15
CA ILE A 6 -11.38 -17.62 -10.89
C ILE A 6 -11.03 -16.36 -10.10
N THR A 7 -10.05 -15.58 -10.55
CA THR A 7 -10.01 -14.15 -10.22
C THR A 7 -10.24 -13.39 -11.52
N GLN A 8 -11.49 -13.42 -11.96
CA GLN A 8 -12.01 -12.60 -13.05
C GLN A 8 -12.49 -11.25 -12.47
N ASN A 9 -12.11 -10.16 -13.14
CA ASN A 9 -12.80 -8.86 -13.17
C ASN A 9 -13.18 -8.22 -11.82
N GLY A 10 -12.21 -8.04 -10.91
CA GLY A 10 -12.43 -7.36 -9.64
C GLY A 10 -12.49 -5.83 -9.79
N ASN A 11 -13.55 -5.23 -9.27
CA ASN A 11 -13.68 -3.80 -9.07
C ASN A 11 -12.43 -3.25 -8.33
N VAL A 12 -11.83 -2.17 -8.85
CA VAL A 12 -10.53 -1.66 -8.35
C VAL A 12 -10.57 -1.34 -6.85
N ALA A 13 -11.72 -0.87 -6.34
CA ALA A 13 -11.94 -0.59 -4.93
C ALA A 13 -11.99 -1.85 -4.05
N GLU A 14 -12.62 -2.92 -4.54
CA GLU A 14 -12.71 -4.21 -3.84
C GLU A 14 -11.32 -4.87 -3.74
N SER A 15 -10.56 -4.81 -4.85
CA SER A 15 -9.15 -5.24 -4.86
C SER A 15 -8.27 -4.42 -3.91
N LEU A 16 -8.52 -3.12 -3.77
CA LEU A 16 -7.77 -2.27 -2.85
C LEU A 16 -8.09 -2.59 -1.39
N GLY A 17 -9.35 -2.81 -1.03
CA GLY A 17 -9.76 -3.21 0.32
C GLY A 17 -9.11 -4.52 0.75
N ASP A 18 -9.11 -5.53 -0.11
CA ASP A 18 -8.46 -6.82 0.14
C ASP A 18 -6.94 -6.68 0.34
N MET A 19 -6.27 -5.93 -0.54
CA MET A 19 -4.84 -5.66 -0.42
C MET A 19 -4.51 -4.89 0.86
N GLY A 20 -5.29 -3.85 1.16
CA GLY A 20 -5.16 -3.03 2.35
C GLY A 20 -5.30 -3.84 3.64
N GLY A 21 -6.32 -4.69 3.71
CA GLY A 21 -6.56 -5.60 4.81
C GLY A 21 -5.40 -6.58 5.02
N ARG A 22 -4.86 -7.15 3.94
CA ARG A 22 -3.68 -8.04 3.99
C ARG A 22 -2.45 -7.33 4.53
N LEU A 23 -2.13 -6.13 4.04
CA LEU A 23 -1.00 -5.33 4.51
C LEU A 23 -1.13 -4.99 6.01
N LYS A 24 -2.33 -4.59 6.44
CA LYS A 24 -2.64 -4.34 7.85
C LYS A 24 -2.41 -5.58 8.72
N ALA A 25 -2.90 -6.73 8.27
CA ALA A 25 -2.74 -7.99 9.01
C ALA A 25 -1.26 -8.34 9.21
N ILE A 26 -0.46 -8.27 8.13
CA ILE A 26 0.99 -8.52 8.20
C ILE A 26 1.67 -7.52 9.14
N ARG A 27 1.34 -6.23 9.05
CA ARG A 27 1.90 -5.20 9.94
C ARG A 27 1.61 -5.50 11.41
N LEU A 28 0.36 -5.85 11.74
CA LEU A 28 -0.05 -6.16 13.10
C LEU A 28 0.59 -7.46 13.61
N GLN A 29 0.76 -8.48 12.76
CA GLN A 29 1.49 -9.70 13.10
C GLN A 29 2.96 -9.44 13.46
N GLN A 30 3.57 -8.42 12.85
CA GLN A 30 4.93 -7.98 13.14
C GLN A 30 5.02 -6.99 14.32
N ALA A 31 3.88 -6.63 14.95
CA ALA A 31 3.79 -5.59 15.97
C ALA A 31 4.35 -4.22 15.54
N ILE A 32 4.27 -3.91 14.23
CA ILE A 32 4.76 -2.64 13.68
C ILE A 32 3.68 -1.57 13.75
N GLU A 33 4.03 -0.39 14.24
CA GLU A 33 3.14 0.78 14.20
C GLU A 33 3.03 1.35 12.79
N LEU A 34 1.84 1.86 12.44
CA LEU A 34 1.61 2.44 11.12
C LEU A 34 2.46 3.71 10.91
N GLU A 35 2.73 4.43 12.00
CA GLU A 35 3.60 5.59 12.08
C GLU A 35 5.04 5.26 11.70
N PHE A 36 5.52 4.05 12.06
CA PHE A 36 6.84 3.57 11.66
C PHE A 36 6.90 3.35 10.14
N ILE A 37 5.87 2.71 9.56
CA ILE A 37 5.76 2.55 8.11
C ILE A 37 5.73 3.91 7.41
N ALA A 38 4.97 4.88 7.93
CA ALA A 38 4.90 6.23 7.37
C ALA A 38 6.29 6.90 7.33
N LYS A 39 7.07 6.77 8.40
CA LYS A 39 8.45 7.28 8.46
C LYS A 39 9.38 6.56 7.49
N LYS A 40 9.32 5.22 7.43
CA LYS A 40 10.19 4.38 6.59
C LYS A 40 9.93 4.58 5.09
N THR A 41 8.67 4.77 4.71
CA THR A 41 8.25 4.86 3.30
C THR A 41 8.09 6.29 2.79
N HIS A 42 8.09 7.28 3.70
CA HIS A 42 7.71 8.67 3.43
C HIS A 42 6.30 8.83 2.85
N ILE A 43 5.42 7.84 3.05
CA ILE A 43 4.01 7.94 2.68
C ILE A 43 3.26 8.63 3.82
N PRO A 44 2.42 9.64 3.54
CA PRO A 44 1.59 10.26 4.56
C PRO A 44 0.73 9.24 5.31
N LEU A 45 0.70 9.35 6.64
CA LEU A 45 -0.06 8.45 7.52
C LEU A 45 -1.54 8.36 7.12
N GLY A 46 -2.13 9.46 6.63
CA GLY A 46 -3.50 9.50 6.12
C GLY A 46 -3.72 8.52 4.97
N HIS A 47 -2.83 8.52 3.97
CA HIS A 47 -2.94 7.61 2.83
C HIS A 47 -2.74 6.15 3.23
N LEU A 48 -1.83 5.86 4.17
CA LEU A 48 -1.66 4.50 4.68
C LEU A 48 -2.93 4.00 5.39
N LYS A 49 -3.59 4.87 6.17
CA LYS A 49 -4.89 4.56 6.80
C LYS A 49 -5.97 4.31 5.75
N SER A 50 -6.03 5.11 4.69
CA SER A 50 -6.99 4.92 3.59
C SER A 50 -6.72 3.62 2.84
N ILE A 51 -5.46 3.28 2.57
CA ILE A 51 -5.07 1.99 1.99
C ILE A 51 -5.54 0.84 2.88
N GLU A 52 -5.25 0.85 4.19
CA GLU A 52 -5.70 -0.22 5.10
C GLU A 52 -7.21 -0.36 5.21
N LYS A 53 -7.97 0.69 4.88
CA LYS A 53 -9.44 0.71 4.89
C LYS A 53 -10.06 0.43 3.52
N GLY A 54 -9.28 0.38 2.44
CA GLY A 54 -9.81 0.34 1.08
C GLY A 54 -10.50 1.62 0.62
N ASP A 55 -10.24 2.75 1.29
CA ASP A 55 -10.88 4.04 1.00
C ASP A 55 -10.18 4.72 -0.18
N ILE A 56 -10.64 4.41 -1.39
CA ILE A 56 -10.05 4.89 -2.65
C ILE A 56 -10.30 6.38 -2.89
N GLU A 57 -11.41 6.92 -2.38
CA GLU A 57 -11.81 8.32 -2.52
C GLU A 57 -10.90 9.25 -1.70
N ALA A 58 -10.37 8.75 -0.58
CA ALA A 58 -9.42 9.47 0.26
C ALA A 58 -7.95 9.33 -0.19
N LEU A 59 -7.70 8.71 -1.35
CA LEU A 59 -6.38 8.55 -1.93
C LEU A 59 -6.14 9.51 -3.10
N PRO A 60 -4.87 9.87 -3.37
CA PRO A 60 -4.53 10.61 -4.59
C PRO A 60 -4.74 9.72 -5.82
N GLU A 61 -4.38 10.23 -7.00
CA GLU A 61 -4.55 9.48 -8.24
C GLU A 61 -3.98 8.07 -8.19
N LEU A 62 -4.67 7.14 -8.86
CA LEU A 62 -4.39 5.69 -8.83
C LEU A 62 -2.94 5.34 -9.19
N VAL A 63 -2.30 6.15 -10.05
CA VAL A 63 -0.89 6.00 -10.41
C VAL A 63 0.03 6.04 -9.18
N TYR A 64 -0.31 6.86 -8.17
CA TYR A 64 0.41 6.98 -6.91
C TYR A 64 0.03 5.89 -5.91
N VAL A 65 -1.25 5.50 -5.88
CA VAL A 65 -1.76 4.46 -4.97
C VAL A 65 -1.00 3.15 -5.18
N ARG A 66 -0.80 2.74 -6.45
CA ARG A 66 -0.01 1.55 -6.78
C ARG A 66 1.41 1.63 -6.22
N GLY A 67 2.05 2.80 -6.33
CA GLY A 67 3.38 3.05 -5.78
C GLY A 67 3.42 2.98 -4.25
N PHE A 68 2.39 3.49 -3.58
CA PHE A 68 2.27 3.43 -2.12
C PHE A 68 2.08 2.02 -1.61
N ILE A 69 1.20 1.24 -2.23
CA ILE A 69 1.00 -0.18 -1.90
C ILE A 69 2.31 -0.94 -2.04
N ARG A 70 3.04 -0.73 -3.15
CA ARG A 70 4.35 -1.37 -3.37
C ARG A 70 5.35 -1.00 -2.28
N ARG A 71 5.50 0.28 -1.96
CA ARG A 71 6.44 0.77 -0.93
C ARG A 71 6.07 0.25 0.46
N TYR A 72 4.78 0.21 0.80
CA TYR A 72 4.31 -0.37 2.06
C TYR A 72 4.63 -1.86 2.13
N ALA A 73 4.28 -2.63 1.10
CA ALA A 73 4.62 -4.05 1.04
C ALA A 73 6.15 -4.29 1.12
N GLN A 74 6.97 -3.45 0.50
CA GLN A 74 8.43 -3.52 0.62
C GLN A 74 8.93 -3.19 2.04
N ALA A 75 8.33 -2.20 2.71
CA ALA A 75 8.70 -1.85 4.08
C ALA A 75 8.44 -2.98 5.08
N LEU A 76 7.32 -3.71 4.91
CA LEU A 76 6.98 -4.90 5.71
C LEU A 76 7.86 -6.11 5.40
N ARG A 77 8.40 -6.19 4.18
CA ARG A 77 9.33 -7.24 3.74
C ARG A 77 10.77 -6.99 4.13
N GLN A 78 11.21 -5.75 4.23
CA GLN A 78 12.57 -5.50 4.72
C GLN A 78 12.72 -5.84 6.20
N ASP A 79 11.61 -6.00 6.93
CA ASP A 79 11.62 -6.55 8.29
C ASP A 79 11.28 -8.06 8.32
N GLN A 80 10.87 -8.64 7.18
CA GLN A 80 10.65 -10.07 6.96
C GLN A 80 11.25 -10.50 5.62
N ASP A 81 12.52 -10.93 5.63
CA ASP A 81 13.18 -11.52 4.47
C ASP A 81 12.20 -12.38 3.65
N SER A 82 11.98 -12.00 2.40
CA SER A 82 11.21 -12.69 1.34
C SER A 82 9.67 -12.68 1.40
N PHE A 83 9.06 -11.69 0.71
CA PHE A 83 7.84 -11.96 -0.05
C PHE A 83 8.08 -11.40 -1.47
N ASP A 84 7.88 -12.15 -2.53
CA ASP A 84 8.03 -11.63 -3.89
C ASP A 84 6.65 -11.21 -4.39
N LEU A 85 6.50 -9.93 -4.73
CA LEU A 85 5.33 -9.46 -5.48
C LEU A 85 5.94 -8.88 -6.75
N SER A 86 5.96 -9.71 -7.79
CA SER A 86 6.49 -9.40 -9.12
C SER A 86 5.68 -8.27 -9.78
N ILE A 87 5.90 -7.04 -9.30
CA ILE A 87 5.46 -5.81 -9.95
C ILE A 87 6.67 -5.26 -10.69
N SER A 88 6.85 -5.74 -11.92
CA SER A 88 7.92 -5.32 -12.83
C SER A 88 7.92 -3.79 -13.01
N HIS A 89 9.02 -3.18 -12.56
CA HIS A 89 9.61 -1.89 -12.94
C HIS A 89 8.73 -0.62 -12.98
N ALA A 90 8.97 0.28 -12.01
CA ALA A 90 8.74 1.72 -12.16
C ALA A 90 9.81 2.46 -11.34
N SER A 91 11.03 2.40 -11.86
CA SER A 91 12.12 3.30 -11.49
C SER A 91 11.82 4.64 -12.16
N ASP A 92 11.38 5.63 -11.39
CA ASP A 92 11.81 7.03 -11.49
C ASP A 92 10.92 7.92 -10.61
N VAL A 93 11.57 8.51 -9.61
CA VAL A 93 11.32 9.83 -9.02
C VAL A 93 9.87 10.28 -8.87
N LEU A 94 9.38 10.28 -7.63
CA LEU A 94 8.45 11.32 -7.19
C LEU A 94 8.72 11.66 -5.72
N LEU A 95 9.53 12.70 -5.52
CA LEU A 95 9.50 13.47 -4.28
C LEU A 95 8.09 14.04 -4.12
N PRO A 96 7.44 13.95 -2.94
CA PRO A 96 6.22 14.71 -2.72
C PRO A 96 6.52 16.22 -2.86
N PRO A 97 5.65 17.01 -3.51
CA PRO A 97 5.81 18.46 -3.54
C PRO A 97 5.77 19.00 -2.11
N LYS A 98 6.73 19.87 -1.77
CA LYS A 98 6.74 20.63 -0.52
C LYS A 98 5.40 21.35 -0.41
N THR A 99 4.52 20.89 0.48
CA THR A 99 3.31 21.64 0.82
C THR A 99 3.75 22.95 1.47
N LYS A 100 3.61 24.06 0.76
CA LYS A 100 3.77 25.39 1.37
C LYS A 100 2.71 25.50 2.47
N LYS A 101 3.15 25.67 3.72
CA LYS A 101 2.30 26.14 4.82
C LYS A 101 1.58 27.39 4.34
N ARG A 102 0.25 27.37 4.45
CA ARG A 102 -0.61 28.55 4.32
C ARG A 102 -0.07 29.64 5.27
N SER A 103 0.11 30.83 4.73
CA SER A 103 0.20 32.09 5.47
C SER A 103 -0.84 33.03 4.92
#